data_AF-A0A7W6T401-F1
#
_entry.id   AF-A0A7W6T401-F1
#
_cell.length_a   1.000
_cell.length_b   1.000
_cell.length_c   1.000
_cell.angle_alpha   90.00
_cell.angle_beta   90.00
_cell.angle_gamma   90.00
#
_symmetry.space_group_name_H-M   'P 1'
#
loop_
_entity.id
_entity.type
_entity.pdbx_description
1 polymer ?
#
loop_
_entity_poly.entity_id
_entity_poly.type
_entity_poly.pdbx_seq_one_letter_code
_entity_poly.pdbx_strand_id
1 'polypeptide(L)'
;MAIADEVVGTLAHLVAYVGALALFAILALAALGQLPELRGDDPADKPGWSTADRSHPAFALSRIDSSEKTASYTILRHPEGGRKDVMRWASAADQPVAELEIYREGGEFDVTRPVAMDLAVQMGLGAATPLEQAGLIETKFGPVALFRPIGTDKGTPACLGYLKRNEEPALQISGFSCQGDTLPARRAAIACTLNRLTLLTSGNEPKLAELFAHAELKRRGCDLAGSPDWLLGAANAQLRGAL
;
A
#
# COMPACT_ATOMS: atom_id res chain seq x y z
N MET A 1 70.31 29.44 -34.62
CA MET A 1 70.15 28.54 -33.45
C MET A 1 69.17 29.10 -32.42
N ALA A 2 69.04 30.43 -32.23
CA ALA A 2 68.13 31.03 -31.25
C ALA A 2 66.61 30.81 -31.48
N ILE A 3 66.13 30.83 -32.73
CA ILE A 3 64.69 30.72 -33.05
C ILE A 3 64.14 29.31 -32.77
N ALA A 4 64.97 28.28 -32.92
CA ALA A 4 64.55 26.90 -32.69
C ALA A 4 64.35 26.60 -31.19
N ASP A 5 65.22 27.13 -30.33
CA ASP A 5 65.07 27.02 -28.87
C ASP A 5 63.84 27.77 -28.35
N GLU A 6 63.50 28.91 -28.95
CA GLU A 6 62.34 29.70 -28.59
C GLU A 6 61.01 29.02 -28.99
N VAL A 7 60.99 28.37 -30.16
CA VAL A 7 59.84 27.57 -30.61
C VAL A 7 59.67 26.30 -29.76
N VAL A 8 60.76 25.62 -29.40
CA VAL A 8 60.70 24.44 -28.51
C VAL A 8 60.28 24.86 -27.09
N GLY A 9 60.76 25.99 -26.60
CA GLY A 9 60.37 26.55 -25.31
C GLY A 9 58.87 26.88 -25.25
N THR A 10 58.35 27.57 -26.25
CA THR A 10 56.91 27.90 -26.33
C THR A 10 56.03 26.66 -26.50
N LEU A 11 56.47 25.67 -27.27
CA LEU A 11 55.75 24.40 -27.41
C LEU A 11 55.71 23.62 -26.09
N ALA A 12 56.82 23.58 -25.35
CA ALA A 12 56.90 22.92 -24.05
C ALA A 12 55.96 23.57 -23.02
N HIS A 13 55.88 24.91 -23.02
CA HIS A 13 54.95 25.64 -22.15
C HIS A 13 53.50 25.35 -22.53
N LEU A 14 53.16 25.33 -23.82
CA LEU A 14 51.80 24.98 -24.28
C LEU A 14 51.38 23.58 -23.83
N VAL A 15 52.27 22.59 -23.97
CA VAL A 15 51.99 21.21 -23.53
C VAL A 15 51.80 21.15 -22.01
N ALA A 16 52.63 21.87 -21.24
CA ALA A 16 52.49 21.95 -19.79
C ALA A 16 51.16 22.60 -19.36
N TYR A 17 50.73 23.67 -20.03
CA TYR A 17 49.46 24.34 -19.75
C TYR A 17 48.25 23.45 -20.08
N VAL A 18 48.27 22.76 -21.22
CA VAL A 18 47.21 21.83 -21.59
C VAL A 18 47.14 20.66 -20.62
N GLY A 19 48.30 20.12 -20.21
CA GLY A 19 48.37 19.07 -19.19
C GLY A 19 47.80 19.51 -17.83
N ALA A 20 48.15 20.72 -17.38
CA ALA A 20 47.61 21.28 -16.14
C ALA A 20 46.09 21.49 -16.22
N LEU A 21 45.58 22.04 -17.32
CA LEU A 21 44.14 22.23 -17.54
C LEU A 21 43.38 20.90 -17.56
N ALA A 22 43.92 19.88 -18.21
CA ALA A 22 43.33 18.54 -18.23
C ALA A 22 43.29 17.94 -16.82
N LEU A 23 44.36 18.09 -16.03
CA LEU A 23 44.39 17.64 -14.64
C LEU A 23 43.33 18.36 -13.79
N PHE A 24 43.21 19.68 -13.93
CA PHE A 24 42.17 20.46 -13.23
C PHE A 24 40.76 20.01 -13.64
N ALA A 25 40.51 19.72 -14.92
CA ALA A 25 39.23 19.22 -15.38
C ALA A 25 38.90 17.84 -14.80
N ILE A 26 39.88 16.92 -14.76
CA ILE A 26 39.72 15.59 -14.17
C ILE A 26 39.47 15.69 -12.66
N LEU A 27 40.25 16.52 -11.95
CA LEU A 27 40.06 16.76 -10.51
C LEU A 27 38.72 17.42 -10.21
N ALA A 28 38.27 18.36 -11.04
CA ALA A 28 36.93 18.96 -10.91
C ALA A 28 35.83 17.91 -11.11
N LEU A 29 35.94 17.07 -12.15
CA LEU A 29 34.98 15.98 -12.38
C LEU A 29 34.98 14.95 -11.23
N ALA A 30 36.16 14.60 -10.72
CA ALA A 30 36.28 13.70 -9.58
C ALA A 30 35.70 14.33 -8.29
N ALA A 31 35.92 15.62 -8.07
CA ALA A 31 35.36 16.37 -6.95
C ALA A 31 33.82 16.50 -7.07
N LEU A 32 33.29 16.77 -8.26
CA LEU A 32 31.84 16.76 -8.51
C LEU A 32 31.23 15.37 -8.27
N GLY A 33 31.93 14.30 -8.64
CA GLY A 33 31.49 12.93 -8.36
C GLY A 33 31.60 12.50 -6.89
N GLN A 34 32.32 13.26 -6.06
CA GLN A 34 32.47 13.03 -4.61
C GLN A 34 31.64 13.99 -3.75
N LEU A 35 30.99 14.99 -4.35
CA LEU A 35 30.00 15.77 -3.64
C LEU A 35 28.82 14.86 -3.34
N PRO A 36 28.39 14.70 -2.07
CA PRO A 36 27.07 14.17 -1.80
C PRO A 36 26.10 15.10 -2.52
N GLU A 37 25.49 14.58 -3.58
CA GLU A 37 24.40 15.16 -4.37
C GLU A 37 23.74 16.33 -3.60
N LEU A 38 24.19 17.56 -3.86
CA LEU A 38 23.41 18.77 -3.58
C LEU A 38 22.28 18.80 -4.62
N ARG A 39 21.48 17.73 -4.61
CA ARG A 39 20.32 17.51 -5.45
C ARG A 39 19.17 18.24 -4.78
N GLY A 40 19.24 19.56 -4.89
CA GLY A 40 18.17 20.48 -4.56
C GLY A 40 17.57 21.10 -5.81
N ASP A 41 17.57 20.38 -6.94
CA ASP A 41 16.97 20.83 -8.20
C ASP A 41 16.44 19.62 -9.02
N ASP A 42 15.87 18.63 -8.34
CA ASP A 42 14.81 17.85 -8.99
C ASP A 42 13.59 18.79 -9.12
N PRO A 43 12.96 18.90 -10.30
CA PRO A 43 11.81 19.78 -10.50
C PRO A 43 10.76 19.40 -9.47
N ALA A 44 10.43 20.34 -8.57
CA ALA A 44 9.53 20.19 -7.43
C ALA A 44 8.69 18.91 -7.53
N ASP A 45 9.19 17.86 -6.86
CA ASP A 45 8.55 16.55 -6.85
C ASP A 45 7.07 16.78 -6.53
N LYS A 46 6.19 16.26 -7.39
CA LYS A 46 4.74 16.48 -7.23
C LYS A 46 4.40 16.21 -5.76
N PRO A 47 3.61 17.08 -5.10
CA PRO A 47 3.28 16.90 -3.69
C PRO A 47 2.80 15.47 -3.45
N GLY A 48 3.67 14.62 -2.88
CA GLY A 48 3.44 13.19 -2.74
C GLY A 48 2.92 12.82 -1.36
N TRP A 49 2.58 11.54 -1.19
CA TRP A 49 2.22 11.00 0.12
C TRP A 49 3.37 11.17 1.11
N SER A 50 3.08 11.79 2.27
CA SER A 50 4.05 11.99 3.34
C SER A 50 3.58 11.34 4.64
N THR A 51 4.50 10.76 5.39
CA THR A 51 4.21 10.20 6.72
C THR A 51 3.89 11.33 7.70
N ALA A 52 2.80 11.17 8.45
CA ALA A 52 2.34 12.15 9.42
C ALA A 52 2.54 11.62 10.85
N ASP A 53 3.79 11.56 11.32
CA ASP A 53 4.18 10.97 12.62
C ASP A 53 3.50 11.60 13.84
N ARG A 54 3.03 12.85 13.72
CA ARG A 54 2.32 13.58 14.78
C ARG A 54 0.80 13.43 14.73
N SER A 55 0.25 12.70 13.77
CA SER A 55 -1.20 12.50 13.66
C SER A 55 -1.67 11.41 14.62
N HIS A 56 -2.87 11.59 15.17
CA HIS A 56 -3.51 10.58 16.02
C HIS A 56 -4.26 9.54 15.18
N PRO A 57 -4.21 8.25 15.59
CA PRO A 57 -5.00 7.19 14.96
C PRO A 57 -6.49 7.53 14.94
N ALA A 58 -7.12 7.45 13.76
CA ALA A 58 -8.56 7.60 13.61
C ALA A 58 -9.31 6.28 13.78
N PHE A 59 -8.61 5.16 13.64
CA PHE A 59 -9.19 3.81 13.62
C PHE A 59 -8.43 2.87 14.53
N ALA A 60 -9.12 1.87 15.06
CA ALA A 60 -8.53 0.80 15.85
C ALA A 60 -9.18 -0.55 15.51
N LEU A 61 -8.46 -1.62 15.82
CA LEU A 61 -8.99 -2.98 15.79
C LEU A 61 -9.00 -3.54 17.21
N SER A 62 -10.16 -4.08 17.62
CA SER A 62 -10.27 -4.82 18.88
C SER A 62 -9.39 -6.07 18.81
N ARG A 63 -8.27 -6.09 19.57
CA ARG A 63 -7.18 -7.09 19.57
C ARG A 63 -7.54 -8.41 18.88
N ILE A 64 -6.94 -8.63 17.70
CA ILE A 64 -6.70 -9.97 17.14
C ILE A 64 -5.66 -10.63 18.07
N ASP A 65 -5.78 -11.92 18.32
CA ASP A 65 -5.15 -12.68 19.41
C ASP A 65 -3.71 -12.29 19.85
N SER A 66 -3.43 -12.52 21.13
CA SER A 66 -2.19 -12.16 21.85
C SER A 66 -0.89 -12.76 21.30
N SER A 67 -0.94 -13.69 20.34
CA SER A 67 0.24 -14.30 19.71
C SER A 67 0.76 -13.51 18.51
N GLU A 68 -0.02 -12.56 17.99
CA GLU A 68 0.36 -11.75 16.83
C GLU A 68 0.95 -10.41 17.30
N LYS A 69 2.23 -10.19 16.97
CA LYS A 69 2.93 -8.96 17.30
C LYS A 69 2.20 -7.80 16.61
N THR A 70 1.64 -6.90 17.43
CA THR A 70 0.65 -5.90 16.99
C THR A 70 1.21 -4.88 15.99
N ALA A 71 0.55 -4.84 14.83
CA ALA A 71 -0.01 -3.66 14.15
C ALA A 71 0.82 -2.38 14.14
N SER A 72 1.79 -2.26 13.23
CA SER A 72 2.31 -0.92 12.93
C SER A 72 1.17 -0.06 12.37
N TYR A 73 0.95 1.12 12.94
CA TYR A 73 -0.03 2.09 12.46
C TYR A 73 0.71 3.24 11.78
N THR A 74 0.53 3.39 10.46
CA THR A 74 1.15 4.48 9.69
C THR A 74 0.06 5.39 9.15
N ILE A 75 0.24 6.69 9.30
CA ILE A 75 -0.65 7.70 8.74
C ILE A 75 0.08 8.39 7.60
N LEU A 76 -0.51 8.37 6.41
CA LEU A 76 -0.03 9.13 5.26
C LEU A 76 -1.01 10.26 4.97
N ARG A 77 -0.47 11.43 4.61
CA ARG A 77 -1.24 12.57 4.15
C ARG A 77 -0.78 13.02 2.78
N HIS A 78 -1.75 13.38 1.96
CA HIS A 78 -1.53 14.01 0.68
C HIS A 78 -1.80 15.52 0.82
N PRO A 79 -0.99 16.40 0.18
CA PRO A 79 -1.23 17.85 0.24
C PRO A 79 -2.57 18.29 -0.36
N GLU A 80 -3.17 17.48 -1.23
CA GLU A 80 -4.51 17.70 -1.79
C GLU A 80 -5.65 17.22 -0.89
N GLY A 81 -5.36 16.81 0.35
CA GLY A 81 -6.36 16.51 1.38
C GLY A 81 -6.54 15.02 1.68
N GLY A 82 -5.96 14.14 0.87
CA GLY A 82 -5.99 12.70 1.08
C GLY A 82 -5.40 12.27 2.42
N ARG A 83 -6.00 11.26 3.04
CA ARG A 83 -5.47 10.62 4.24
C ARG A 83 -5.56 9.11 4.13
N LYS A 84 -4.45 8.41 4.40
CA LYS A 84 -4.43 6.95 4.53
C LYS A 84 -4.03 6.57 5.94
N ASP A 85 -4.79 5.66 6.54
CA ASP A 85 -4.45 5.02 7.80
C ASP A 85 -4.18 3.54 7.52
N VAL A 86 -2.94 3.11 7.72
CA VAL A 86 -2.46 1.77 7.35
C VAL A 86 -2.08 0.98 8.60
N MET A 87 -2.70 -0.19 8.76
CA MET A 87 -2.42 -1.17 9.80
C MET A 87 -1.78 -2.41 9.16
N ARG A 88 -0.60 -2.84 9.64
CA ARG A 88 0.11 -4.02 9.12
C ARG A 88 0.37 -5.05 10.20
N TRP A 89 0.13 -6.31 9.87
CA TRP A 89 0.47 -7.45 10.71
C TRP A 89 1.57 -8.27 10.04
N ALA A 90 2.56 -8.65 10.83
CA ALA A 90 3.65 -9.52 10.39
C ALA A 90 3.64 -10.84 11.18
N SER A 91 4.08 -11.91 10.53
CA SER A 91 4.34 -13.20 11.17
C SER A 91 5.50 -13.10 12.16
N ALA A 92 5.74 -14.17 12.92
CA ALA A 92 6.94 -14.29 13.76
C ALA A 92 8.26 -14.18 12.96
N ALA A 93 8.23 -14.44 11.65
CA ALA A 93 9.35 -14.30 10.72
C ALA A 93 9.41 -12.92 10.03
N ASP A 94 8.68 -11.92 10.55
CA ASP A 94 8.62 -10.54 10.06
C ASP A 94 8.09 -10.39 8.61
N GLN A 95 7.46 -11.44 8.08
CA GLN A 95 6.77 -11.39 6.78
C GLN A 95 5.36 -10.79 6.93
N PRO A 96 4.93 -9.87 6.04
CA PRO A 96 3.59 -9.30 6.13
C PRO A 96 2.53 -10.36 5.88
N VAL A 97 1.65 -10.59 6.87
CA VAL A 97 0.58 -11.60 6.81
C VAL A 97 -0.80 -10.99 6.62
N ALA A 98 -0.95 -9.71 6.93
CA ALA A 98 -2.16 -8.95 6.62
C ALA A 98 -1.85 -7.45 6.59
N GLU A 99 -2.65 -6.72 5.82
CA GLU A 99 -2.68 -5.27 5.79
C GLU A 99 -4.13 -4.78 5.71
N LEU A 100 -4.40 -3.64 6.33
CA LEU A 100 -5.65 -2.88 6.23
C LEU A 100 -5.30 -1.41 6.00
N GLU A 101 -5.64 -0.89 4.84
CA GLU A 101 -5.58 0.53 4.49
C GLU A 101 -6.98 1.12 4.49
N ILE A 102 -7.12 2.26 5.15
CA ILE A 102 -8.33 3.08 5.11
C ILE A 102 -7.94 4.39 4.46
N TYR A 103 -8.37 4.58 3.21
CA TYR A 103 -8.09 5.75 2.41
C TYR A 103 -9.30 6.66 2.35
N ARG A 104 -9.14 7.89 2.84
CA ARG A 104 -10.06 9.01 2.65
C ARG A 104 -9.60 9.81 1.45
N GLU A 105 -10.46 9.86 0.45
CA GLU A 105 -10.18 10.47 -0.86
C GLU A 105 -10.00 12.00 -0.69
N GLY A 106 -8.91 12.54 -1.23
CA GLY A 106 -8.70 13.98 -1.37
C GLY A 106 -8.78 14.43 -2.84
N GLY A 107 -8.27 15.63 -3.14
CA GLY A 107 -8.20 16.15 -4.51
C GLY A 107 -7.34 15.30 -5.45
N GLU A 108 -6.43 14.51 -4.89
CA GLU A 108 -5.54 13.63 -5.65
C GLU A 108 -6.21 12.35 -6.17
N PHE A 109 -7.45 12.09 -5.75
CA PHE A 109 -8.14 10.86 -6.09
C PHE A 109 -8.44 10.80 -7.59
N ASP A 110 -7.85 9.82 -8.27
CA ASP A 110 -8.11 9.54 -9.68
C ASP A 110 -9.11 8.38 -9.84
N VAL A 111 -10.35 8.71 -10.20
CA VAL A 111 -11.42 7.73 -10.44
C VAL A 111 -11.14 6.80 -11.62
N THR A 112 -10.24 7.18 -12.53
CA THR A 112 -9.89 6.39 -13.71
C THR A 112 -8.85 5.33 -13.40
N ARG A 113 -8.11 5.47 -12.29
CA ARG A 113 -7.06 4.55 -11.89
C ARG A 113 -7.67 3.22 -11.40
N PRO A 114 -7.27 2.07 -11.97
CA PRO A 114 -7.79 0.79 -11.53
C PRO A 114 -7.35 0.46 -10.10
N VAL A 115 -8.29 0.40 -9.16
CA VAL A 115 -8.01 0.12 -7.75
C VAL A 115 -7.36 -1.25 -7.54
N ALA A 116 -7.59 -2.20 -8.45
CA ALA A 116 -6.93 -3.51 -8.43
C ALA A 116 -5.40 -3.42 -8.59
N MET A 117 -4.88 -2.39 -9.27
CA MET A 117 -3.43 -2.18 -9.39
C MET A 117 -2.82 -1.79 -8.04
N ASP A 118 -3.46 -0.87 -7.32
CA ASP A 118 -3.01 -0.46 -5.99
C ASP A 118 -3.11 -1.63 -4.99
N LEU A 119 -4.16 -2.44 -5.10
CA LEU A 119 -4.33 -3.64 -4.29
C LEU A 119 -3.23 -4.69 -4.57
N ALA A 120 -2.82 -4.87 -5.84
CA ALA A 120 -1.73 -5.79 -6.18
C ALA A 120 -0.40 -5.32 -5.52
N VAL A 121 -0.12 -4.02 -5.56
CA VAL A 121 1.06 -3.44 -4.88
C VAL A 121 0.97 -3.62 -3.37
N GLN A 122 -0.19 -3.39 -2.75
CA GLN A 122 -0.42 -3.67 -1.32
C GLN A 122 -0.11 -5.13 -0.98
N MET A 123 -0.48 -6.07 -1.84
CA MET A 123 -0.20 -7.51 -1.69
C MET A 123 1.27 -7.91 -1.92
N GLY A 124 2.17 -6.96 -2.17
CA GLY A 124 3.58 -7.22 -2.48
C GLY A 124 3.80 -7.78 -3.89
N LEU A 125 2.82 -7.63 -4.78
CA LEU A 125 2.89 -8.06 -6.17
C LEU A 125 3.28 -6.87 -7.07
N GLY A 126 3.71 -7.15 -8.30
CA GLY A 126 3.94 -6.09 -9.28
C GLY A 126 2.62 -5.40 -9.65
N ALA A 127 2.63 -4.08 -9.92
CA ALA A 127 1.42 -3.31 -10.24
C ALA A 127 0.66 -3.81 -11.50
N ALA A 128 1.35 -4.52 -12.39
CA ALA A 128 0.76 -5.16 -13.57
C ALA A 128 0.24 -6.59 -13.31
N THR A 129 0.37 -7.10 -12.09
CA THR A 129 -0.09 -8.46 -11.74
C THR A 129 -1.62 -8.48 -11.78
N PRO A 130 -2.23 -9.33 -12.63
CA PRO A 130 -3.68 -9.40 -12.71
C PRO A 130 -4.28 -10.01 -11.44
N LEU A 131 -5.32 -9.36 -10.92
CA LEU A 131 -6.16 -9.88 -9.84
C LEU A 131 -7.50 -10.30 -10.42
N GLU A 132 -7.96 -11.51 -10.08
CA GLU A 132 -9.34 -11.94 -10.36
C GLU A 132 -10.21 -11.77 -9.12
N GLN A 133 -11.48 -11.43 -9.35
CA GLN A 133 -12.47 -11.36 -8.28
C GLN A 133 -12.79 -12.77 -7.75
N ALA A 134 -12.52 -13.00 -6.48
CA ALA A 134 -12.72 -14.26 -5.76
C ALA A 134 -14.06 -14.32 -4.99
N GLY A 135 -15.04 -13.51 -5.41
CA GLY A 135 -16.37 -13.42 -4.81
C GLY A 135 -16.55 -12.28 -3.81
N LEU A 136 -17.65 -12.31 -3.07
CA LEU A 136 -18.03 -11.30 -2.07
C LEU A 136 -18.07 -11.92 -0.66
N ILE A 137 -17.82 -11.11 0.36
CA ILE A 137 -18.11 -11.46 1.77
C ILE A 137 -18.99 -10.41 2.41
N GLU A 138 -19.86 -10.86 3.30
CA GLU A 138 -20.70 -9.96 4.10
C GLU A 138 -19.93 -9.46 5.32
N THR A 139 -19.96 -8.14 5.51
CA THR A 139 -19.35 -7.46 6.65
C THR A 139 -20.32 -6.44 7.22
N LYS A 140 -19.96 -5.83 8.35
CA LYS A 140 -20.74 -4.73 8.92
C LYS A 140 -20.85 -3.50 8.02
N PHE A 141 -19.91 -3.34 7.07
CA PHE A 141 -19.92 -2.30 6.04
C PHE A 141 -20.68 -2.74 4.76
N GLY A 142 -21.37 -3.88 4.81
CA GLY A 142 -22.03 -4.51 3.67
C GLY A 142 -21.10 -5.46 2.89
N PRO A 143 -21.46 -5.79 1.64
CA PRO A 143 -20.65 -6.69 0.82
C PRO A 143 -19.30 -6.05 0.48
N VAL A 144 -18.25 -6.85 0.58
CA VAL A 144 -16.86 -6.50 0.25
C VAL A 144 -16.33 -7.46 -0.80
N ALA A 145 -15.71 -6.91 -1.85
CA ALA A 145 -15.15 -7.70 -2.94
C ALA A 145 -13.80 -8.30 -2.55
N LEU A 146 -13.60 -9.56 -2.90
CA LEU A 146 -12.36 -10.30 -2.67
C LEU A 146 -11.61 -10.49 -3.98
N PHE A 147 -10.29 -10.53 -3.89
CA PHE A 147 -9.39 -10.63 -5.02
C PHE A 147 -8.29 -11.65 -4.73
N ARG A 148 -7.98 -12.48 -5.72
CA ARG A 148 -6.82 -13.38 -5.69
C ARG A 148 -5.92 -13.10 -6.89
N PRO A 149 -4.59 -13.22 -6.75
CA PRO A 149 -3.69 -13.04 -7.87
C PRO A 149 -3.76 -14.23 -8.82
N ILE A 150 -3.62 -13.95 -10.12
CA ILE A 150 -3.58 -14.95 -11.18
C ILE A 150 -2.13 -15.14 -11.63
N GLY A 151 -1.73 -16.37 -11.93
CA GLY A 151 -0.42 -16.65 -12.52
C GLY A 151 0.76 -16.57 -11.54
N THR A 152 0.51 -16.66 -10.23
CA THR A 152 1.57 -16.76 -9.22
C THR A 152 2.16 -18.17 -9.17
N ASP A 153 3.48 -18.26 -8.96
CA ASP A 153 4.20 -19.53 -8.83
C ASP A 153 3.63 -20.42 -7.71
N LYS A 154 3.66 -21.74 -7.92
CA LYS A 154 3.24 -22.73 -6.92
C LYS A 154 4.17 -22.66 -5.70
N GLY A 155 3.70 -22.09 -4.59
CA GLY A 155 4.44 -22.06 -3.32
C GLY A 155 4.19 -20.82 -2.47
N THR A 156 3.68 -19.74 -3.04
CA THR A 156 3.33 -18.52 -2.27
C THR A 156 2.03 -18.77 -1.49
N PRO A 157 1.96 -18.46 -0.17
CA PRO A 157 0.70 -18.50 0.56
C PRO A 157 -0.30 -17.58 -0.16
N ALA A 158 -1.43 -18.13 -0.59
CA ALA A 158 -2.37 -17.43 -1.48
C ALA A 158 -3.16 -16.35 -0.73
N CYS A 159 -2.53 -15.22 -0.42
CA CYS A 159 -3.16 -14.10 0.25
C CYS A 159 -4.40 -13.65 -0.53
N LEU A 160 -5.45 -13.28 0.20
CA LEU A 160 -6.68 -12.79 -0.38
C LEU A 160 -6.75 -11.29 -0.16
N GLY A 161 -6.78 -10.54 -1.25
CA GLY A 161 -7.03 -9.10 -1.24
C GLY A 161 -8.50 -8.81 -1.04
N TYR A 162 -8.82 -7.65 -0.48
CA TYR A 162 -10.19 -7.18 -0.34
C TYR A 162 -10.28 -5.68 -0.62
N LEU A 163 -11.43 -5.26 -1.13
CA LEU A 163 -11.71 -3.88 -1.46
C LEU A 163 -13.19 -3.55 -1.21
N LYS A 164 -13.41 -2.46 -0.50
CA LYS A 164 -14.69 -1.81 -0.30
C LYS A 164 -14.55 -0.32 -0.56
N ARG A 165 -15.37 0.20 -1.45
CA ARG A 165 -15.49 1.65 -1.68
C ARG A 165 -16.86 2.13 -1.24
N ASN A 166 -16.86 3.32 -0.66
CA ASN A 166 -18.04 4.07 -0.27
C ASN A 166 -17.95 5.43 -0.95
N GLU A 167 -19.05 5.87 -1.57
CA GLU A 167 -19.13 7.18 -2.23
C GLU A 167 -19.46 8.30 -1.22
N GLU A 168 -20.29 7.97 -0.23
CA GLU A 168 -20.66 8.88 0.85
C GLU A 168 -20.50 8.19 2.21
N PRO A 169 -19.47 8.53 3.01
CA PRO A 169 -18.32 9.38 2.68
C PRO A 169 -17.41 8.76 1.61
N ALA A 170 -16.62 9.59 0.93
CA ALA A 170 -15.60 9.16 -0.04
C ALA A 170 -14.45 8.44 0.69
N LEU A 171 -14.64 7.13 0.86
CA LEU A 171 -13.82 6.26 1.69
C LEU A 171 -13.58 4.94 0.98
N GLN A 172 -12.33 4.51 0.96
CA GLN A 172 -11.93 3.19 0.50
C GLN A 172 -11.31 2.41 1.66
N ILE A 173 -11.76 1.17 1.83
CA ILE A 173 -11.19 0.20 2.75
C ILE A 173 -10.61 -0.93 1.90
N SER A 174 -9.29 -1.11 1.94
CA SER A 174 -8.60 -2.15 1.16
C SER A 174 -7.53 -2.84 1.98
N GLY A 175 -7.03 -3.95 1.48
CA GLY A 175 -5.90 -4.65 2.09
C GLY A 175 -5.89 -6.12 1.72
N PHE A 176 -5.14 -6.91 2.46
CA PHE A 176 -5.05 -8.35 2.22
C PHE A 176 -4.92 -9.14 3.52
N SER A 177 -5.23 -10.43 3.46
CA SER A 177 -4.94 -11.37 4.53
C SER A 177 -4.48 -12.71 3.97
N CYS A 178 -3.37 -13.20 4.52
CA CYS A 178 -2.82 -14.53 4.28
C CYS A 178 -3.21 -15.49 5.42
N GLN A 179 -4.03 -15.04 6.39
CA GLN A 179 -4.37 -15.82 7.59
C GLN A 179 -5.34 -16.96 7.29
N GLY A 180 -4.91 -18.19 7.60
CA GLY A 180 -5.68 -19.41 7.42
C GLY A 180 -5.28 -20.20 6.16
N ASP A 181 -5.24 -21.52 6.30
CA ASP A 181 -4.74 -22.42 5.25
C ASP A 181 -5.77 -22.64 4.13
N THR A 182 -7.06 -22.46 4.44
CA THR A 182 -8.16 -22.67 3.49
C THR A 182 -8.72 -21.33 3.00
N LEU A 183 -9.36 -21.34 1.82
CA LEU A 183 -10.05 -20.14 1.32
C LEU A 183 -11.17 -19.67 2.28
N PRO A 184 -12.03 -20.55 2.84
CA PRO A 184 -13.02 -20.15 3.84
C PRO A 184 -12.40 -19.52 5.11
N ALA A 185 -11.28 -20.06 5.61
CA ALA A 185 -10.60 -19.49 6.77
C ALA A 185 -10.11 -18.06 6.49
N ARG A 186 -9.52 -17.81 5.31
CA ARG A 186 -9.10 -16.46 4.87
C ARG A 186 -10.26 -15.48 4.76
N ARG A 187 -11.39 -15.92 4.19
CA ARG A 187 -12.63 -15.11 4.13
C ARG A 187 -13.11 -14.73 5.53
N ALA A 188 -13.12 -15.68 6.46
CA ALA A 188 -13.53 -15.45 7.85
C ALA A 188 -12.58 -14.48 8.57
N ALA A 189 -11.26 -14.60 8.37
CA ALA A 189 -10.27 -13.69 8.94
C ALA A 189 -10.47 -12.24 8.46
N ILE A 190 -10.72 -12.04 7.15
CA ILE A 190 -11.01 -10.71 6.59
C ILE A 190 -12.32 -10.17 7.16
N ALA A 191 -13.40 -10.96 7.15
CA ALA A 191 -14.69 -10.54 7.69
C ALA A 191 -14.59 -10.17 9.17
N CYS A 192 -13.85 -10.94 9.96
CA CYS A 192 -13.60 -10.64 11.37
C CYS A 192 -12.86 -9.33 11.56
N THR A 193 -11.77 -9.12 10.82
CA THR A 193 -10.97 -7.89 10.86
C THR A 193 -11.86 -6.67 10.58
N LEU A 194 -12.63 -6.72 9.49
CA LEU A 194 -13.54 -5.64 9.13
C LEU A 194 -14.66 -5.42 10.15
N ASN A 195 -15.24 -6.49 10.71
CA ASN A 195 -16.27 -6.36 11.75
C ASN A 195 -15.75 -5.76 13.06
N ARG A 196 -14.46 -5.95 13.38
CA ARG A 196 -13.82 -5.40 14.58
C ARG A 196 -13.26 -3.99 14.41
N LEU A 197 -13.29 -3.42 13.20
CA LEU A 197 -12.73 -2.10 12.90
C LEU A 197 -13.56 -0.97 13.54
N THR A 198 -13.04 -0.28 14.54
CA THR A 198 -13.75 0.81 15.22
C THR A 198 -13.20 2.16 14.84
N LEU A 199 -14.09 3.15 14.72
CA LEU A 199 -13.73 4.55 14.58
C LEU A 199 -13.44 5.14 15.97
N LEU A 200 -12.24 5.70 16.15
CA LEU A 200 -11.82 6.40 17.37
C LEU A 200 -12.17 7.89 17.31
N THR A 201 -11.96 8.51 16.15
CA THR A 201 -12.28 9.92 15.92
C THR A 201 -12.64 10.14 14.45
N SER A 202 -13.75 10.82 14.21
CA SER A 202 -14.18 11.25 12.87
C SER A 202 -13.55 12.58 12.44
N GLY A 203 -12.87 13.30 13.35
CA GLY A 203 -12.53 14.70 13.12
C GLY A 203 -13.77 15.50 12.72
N ASN A 204 -13.65 16.29 11.64
CA ASN A 204 -14.73 17.12 11.10
C ASN A 204 -15.57 16.41 10.01
N GLU A 205 -15.62 15.07 9.97
CA GLU A 205 -16.38 14.31 8.97
C GLU A 205 -17.61 13.61 9.59
N PRO A 206 -18.79 14.26 9.62
CA PRO A 206 -19.99 13.67 10.22
C PRO A 206 -20.47 12.43 9.46
N LYS A 207 -20.36 12.41 8.12
CA LYS A 207 -20.73 11.24 7.31
C LYS A 207 -19.87 10.01 7.62
N LEU A 208 -18.61 10.20 8.02
CA LEU A 208 -17.74 9.11 8.47
C LEU A 208 -18.22 8.54 9.81
N ALA A 209 -18.58 9.40 10.76
CA ALA A 209 -19.16 8.97 12.02
C ALA A 209 -20.48 8.20 11.79
N GLU A 210 -21.33 8.71 10.91
CA GLU A 210 -22.61 8.09 10.56
C GLU A 210 -22.43 6.71 9.91
N LEU A 211 -21.50 6.57 8.94
CA LEU A 211 -21.18 5.29 8.30
C LEU A 211 -20.80 4.24 9.34
N PHE A 212 -19.91 4.59 10.27
CA PHE A 212 -19.45 3.67 11.30
C PHE A 212 -20.55 3.36 12.34
N ALA A 213 -21.37 4.34 12.71
CA ALA A 213 -22.51 4.12 13.61
C ALA A 213 -23.51 3.11 13.01
N HIS A 214 -23.87 3.27 11.73
CA HIS A 214 -24.73 2.31 11.03
C HIS A 214 -24.07 0.94 10.86
N ALA A 215 -22.76 0.91 10.63
CA ALA A 215 -22.02 -0.34 10.53
C ALA A 215 -22.01 -1.10 11.88
N GLU A 216 -21.81 -0.44 13.01
CA GLU A 216 -21.82 -1.10 14.32
C GLU A 216 -23.16 -1.83 14.61
N LEU A 217 -24.29 -1.33 14.12
CA LEU A 217 -25.59 -2.02 14.24
C LEU A 217 -25.61 -3.38 13.53
N LYS A 218 -24.76 -3.56 12.51
CA LYS A 218 -24.63 -4.80 11.72
C LYS A 218 -23.43 -5.64 12.15
N ARG A 219 -22.71 -5.26 13.21
CA ARG A 219 -21.52 -5.95 13.67
C ARG A 219 -21.88 -7.38 14.10
N ARG A 220 -21.26 -8.34 13.44
CA ARG A 220 -21.31 -9.75 13.82
C ARG A 220 -20.05 -10.12 14.61
N GLY A 221 -20.19 -11.11 15.49
CA GLY A 221 -19.04 -11.75 16.14
C GLY A 221 -18.10 -12.40 15.12
N CYS A 222 -16.89 -12.73 15.57
CA CYS A 222 -15.91 -13.44 14.75
C CYS A 222 -16.00 -14.97 14.89
N ASP A 223 -17.07 -15.46 15.51
CA ASP A 223 -17.24 -16.89 15.71
C ASP A 223 -17.45 -17.59 14.37
N LEU A 224 -16.66 -18.64 14.12
CA LEU A 224 -16.71 -19.47 12.91
C LEU A 224 -18.10 -20.09 12.66
N ALA A 225 -19.00 -20.07 13.65
CA ALA A 225 -20.37 -20.58 13.59
C ALA A 225 -21.41 -19.53 13.13
N GLY A 226 -21.04 -18.25 13.01
CA GLY A 226 -21.99 -17.14 12.83
C GLY A 226 -22.14 -16.58 11.41
N SER A 227 -21.56 -17.22 10.40
CA SER A 227 -21.77 -16.80 9.00
C SER A 227 -22.97 -17.55 8.40
N PRO A 228 -24.07 -16.88 8.02
CA PRO A 228 -25.16 -17.50 7.24
C PRO A 228 -24.72 -17.86 5.80
N ASP A 229 -23.46 -17.66 5.43
CA ASP A 229 -22.92 -17.88 4.08
C ASP A 229 -22.82 -19.37 3.68
N TRP A 230 -22.93 -20.31 4.63
CA TRP A 230 -23.07 -21.73 4.27
C TRP A 230 -24.43 -22.04 3.60
N LEU A 231 -25.41 -21.14 3.70
CA LEU A 231 -26.75 -21.28 3.14
C LEU A 231 -26.94 -20.58 1.78
N LEU A 232 -26.00 -19.71 1.36
CA LEU A 232 -26.11 -18.94 0.11
C LEU A 232 -24.90 -19.07 -0.82
N GLY A 233 -23.83 -19.77 -0.42
CA GLY A 233 -22.74 -20.15 -1.32
C GLY A 233 -23.28 -21.00 -2.48
N ALA A 234 -23.10 -20.50 -3.70
CA ALA A 234 -23.58 -21.04 -4.97
C ALA A 234 -22.99 -22.41 -5.39
N ALA A 235 -22.72 -23.30 -4.43
CA ALA A 235 -22.21 -24.65 -4.64
C ALA A 235 -23.26 -25.77 -4.40
N ASN A 236 -24.49 -25.43 -3.96
CA ASN A 236 -25.52 -26.44 -3.62
C ASN A 236 -26.72 -26.51 -4.60
N ALA A 237 -26.67 -25.82 -5.75
CA ALA A 237 -27.72 -25.96 -6.76
C ALA A 237 -27.70 -27.33 -7.49
N GLN A 238 -26.58 -28.06 -7.45
CA GLN A 238 -26.41 -29.31 -8.20
C GLN A 238 -27.03 -30.55 -7.51
N LEU A 239 -27.52 -30.45 -6.26
CA LEU A 239 -28.02 -31.60 -5.50
C LEU A 239 -29.54 -31.60 -5.27
N ARG A 240 -30.28 -30.69 -5.92
CA ARG A 240 -31.75 -30.69 -5.89
C ARG A 240 -32.32 -31.09 -7.25
N GLY A 241 -32.26 -32.39 -7.54
CA GLY A 241 -32.83 -32.94 -8.76
C GLY A 241 -32.65 -34.45 -8.86
N ALA A 242 -33.35 -35.20 -8.01
CA ALA A 242 -33.81 -36.57 -8.29
C ALA A 242 -34.64 -37.08 -7.09
N LEU A 243 -35.94 -36.82 -7.11
CA LEU A 243 -37.01 -37.71 -6.65
C LEU A 243 -38.25 -37.40 -7.47
#